data_AF-A0A7T5RTB4-F1
#
_entry.id   AF-A0A7T5RTB4-F1
#
_cell.length_a   1.000
_cell.length_b   1.000
_cell.length_c   1.000
_cell.angle_alpha   90.00
_cell.angle_beta   90.00
_cell.angle_gamma   90.00
#
_symmetry.space_group_name_H-M   'P 1'
#
loop_
_entity.id
_entity.type
_entity.pdbx_description
1 polymer ?
#
loop_
_entity_poly.entity_id
_entity_poly.type
_entity_poly.pdbx_seq_one_letter_code
_entity_poly.pdbx_strand_id
1 'polypeptide(L)'
;MALDLLTGIVAGAAGLGLGGVAAYYVFYSRGRPQKVLAAARDSKGQVALASVTSSELEKSKREMRTIMVERDLLSSALMKLYEAENEGRITREERETISKRYSEQIKDLQSKLKDVELIVEVGELEGLRNDLVSLFEGKIQNIEGRLEAAKQRLGTAVPEMVRKEASTPKAERATDLEKVVERRAKPEMSEAEKKRKEIMDDVMGELARLEQLDVDKKPQEI
;
A
#
# COMPACT_ATOMS: atom_id res chain seq x y z
N MET A 1 35.78 72.24 29.70
CA MET A 1 36.91 71.29 29.69
C MET A 1 36.30 69.92 29.91
N ALA A 2 35.96 69.19 28.86
CA ALA A 2 36.85 68.43 27.96
C ALA A 2 37.12 67.00 28.48
N LEU A 3 36.92 66.06 27.55
CA LEU A 3 37.33 64.65 27.43
C LEU A 3 38.54 64.24 28.31
N ASP A 4 38.75 63.00 28.76
CA ASP A 4 38.69 61.73 28.03
C ASP A 4 38.87 60.56 29.02
N LEU A 5 38.27 59.40 28.73
CA LEU A 5 38.89 58.08 28.91
C LEU A 5 38.07 57.04 28.14
N LEU A 6 38.06 57.25 26.83
CA LEU A 6 37.78 56.26 25.80
C LEU A 6 39.12 55.58 25.48
N THR A 7 39.30 54.30 25.83
CA THR A 7 39.97 53.27 24.99
C THR A 7 40.18 51.93 25.74
N GLY A 8 39.70 50.84 25.10
CA GLY A 8 40.04 49.43 25.37
C GLY A 8 39.05 48.72 26.30
N ILE A 9 38.21 47.76 25.89
CA ILE A 9 38.33 46.77 24.82
C ILE A 9 36.95 46.48 24.23
N VAL A 10 36.89 46.59 22.90
CA VAL A 10 35.87 46.00 22.02
C VAL A 10 36.10 44.49 21.98
N ALA A 11 35.11 43.68 22.39
CA ALA A 11 34.96 42.30 21.93
C ALA A 11 33.54 41.78 22.20
N GLY A 12 32.73 41.66 21.15
CA GLY A 12 31.83 40.52 21.03
C GLY A 12 30.32 40.70 21.25
N ALA A 13 29.75 41.89 21.07
CA ALA A 13 28.30 42.01 20.84
C ALA A 13 27.98 41.77 19.34
N ALA A 14 28.13 40.54 18.86
CA ALA A 14 27.71 40.15 17.51
C ALA A 14 27.64 38.61 17.35
N GLY A 15 26.71 37.95 18.05
CA GLY A 15 26.56 36.49 17.94
C GLY A 15 25.14 35.95 18.11
N LEU A 16 24.12 36.81 18.21
CA LEU A 16 22.74 36.40 18.50
C LEU A 16 21.77 36.56 17.32
N GLY A 17 22.26 36.84 16.11
CA GLY A 17 21.38 37.13 14.96
C GLY A 17 20.92 35.91 14.15
N LEU A 18 21.72 34.85 14.07
CA LEU A 18 21.46 33.73 13.14
C LEU A 18 21.40 32.36 13.83
N GLY A 19 22.22 32.11 14.86
CA GLY A 19 22.18 30.84 15.60
C GLY A 19 20.88 30.64 16.38
N GLY A 20 20.35 31.71 16.97
CA GLY A 20 19.07 31.67 17.70
C GLY A 20 17.87 31.44 16.77
N VAL A 21 17.88 32.06 15.58
CA VAL A 21 16.84 31.87 14.56
C VAL A 21 16.92 30.48 13.95
N ALA A 22 18.12 29.96 13.68
CA ALA A 22 18.30 28.60 13.20
C ALA A 22 17.88 27.56 14.25
N ALA A 23 18.23 27.75 15.53
CA ALA A 23 17.78 26.87 16.61
C ALA A 23 16.25 26.93 16.81
N TYR A 24 15.66 28.12 16.75
CA TYR A 24 14.21 28.33 16.81
C TYR A 24 13.50 27.68 15.61
N TYR A 25 14.04 27.82 14.40
CA TYR A 25 13.49 27.20 13.20
C TYR A 25 13.65 25.68 13.22
N VAL A 26 14.78 25.14 13.69
CA VAL A 26 14.99 23.68 13.84
C VAL A 26 14.10 23.09 14.93
N PHE A 27 13.79 23.85 15.99
CA PHE A 27 12.89 23.40 17.06
C PHE A 27 11.41 23.47 16.63
N TYR A 28 11.02 24.49 15.86
CA TYR A 28 9.63 24.65 15.40
C TYR A 28 9.30 23.87 14.11
N SER A 29 10.30 23.55 13.29
CA SER A 29 10.15 22.68 12.10
C SER A 29 10.28 21.18 12.42
N ARG A 30 10.72 20.82 13.63
CA ARG A 30 10.61 19.45 14.13
C ARG A 30 9.18 19.18 14.56
N GLY A 31 8.39 18.73 13.59
CA GLY A 31 7.10 18.11 13.82
C GLY A 31 7.13 17.06 14.93
N ARG A 32 5.97 16.92 15.57
CA ARG A 32 5.59 16.04 16.69
C ARG A 32 6.52 14.83 16.88
N PRO A 33 6.95 14.52 18.12
CA PRO A 33 7.79 13.36 18.39
C PRO A 33 7.07 12.10 17.87
N GLN A 34 7.62 11.54 16.80
CA GLN A 34 7.16 10.31 16.20
C GLN A 34 7.41 9.23 17.24
N LYS A 35 6.31 8.71 17.81
CA LYS A 35 6.37 7.56 18.71
C LYS A 35 7.09 6.45 17.97
N VAL A 36 8.12 5.89 18.59
CA VAL A 36 8.96 4.86 18.00
C VAL A 36 8.06 3.68 17.65
N LEU A 37 7.73 3.58 16.36
CA LEU A 37 6.90 2.53 15.78
C LEU A 37 7.59 1.19 16.05
N ALA A 38 6.85 0.25 16.61
CA ALA A 38 7.35 -1.10 16.84
C ALA A 38 7.73 -1.72 15.49
N ALA A 39 9.03 -1.86 15.27
CA ALA A 39 9.63 -2.40 14.07
C ALA A 39 9.31 -3.91 13.93
N ALA A 40 8.29 -4.25 13.15
CA ALA A 40 8.16 -5.59 12.59
C ALA A 40 9.13 -5.71 11.40
N ARG A 41 10.11 -6.61 11.50
CA ARG A 41 11.06 -6.89 10.41
C ARG A 41 10.38 -7.72 9.34
N ASP A 42 10.55 -7.35 8.07
CA ASP A 42 10.14 -8.19 6.95
C ASP A 42 11.13 -9.36 6.74
N SER A 43 10.75 -10.29 5.86
CA SER A 43 11.53 -11.47 5.48
C SER A 43 12.85 -11.17 4.75
N LYS A 44 13.14 -9.90 4.44
CA LYS A 44 14.41 -9.42 3.85
C LYS A 44 15.26 -8.61 4.84
N GLY A 45 14.85 -8.53 6.11
CA GLY A 45 15.56 -7.79 7.16
C GLY A 45 15.40 -6.28 7.08
N GLN A 46 14.55 -5.77 6.17
CA GLN A 46 14.18 -4.37 6.13
C GLN A 46 13.06 -4.13 7.16
N VAL A 47 13.19 -3.04 7.90
CA VAL A 47 12.14 -2.64 8.84
C VAL A 47 11.04 -2.01 8.00
N ALA A 48 10.03 -2.80 7.62
CA ALA A 48 8.77 -2.25 7.16
C ALA A 48 8.08 -1.64 8.39
N LEU A 49 8.44 -0.39 8.73
CA LEU A 49 7.71 0.38 9.72
C LEU A 49 6.26 0.46 9.20
N ALA A 50 5.35 -0.29 9.80
CA ALA A 50 3.93 0.00 9.65
C ALA A 50 3.76 1.45 10.07
N SER A 51 3.38 2.31 9.14
CA SER A 51 3.20 3.73 9.40
C SER A 51 1.99 3.96 10.30
N VAL A 52 1.04 3.01 10.32
CA VAL A 52 -0.14 3.02 11.18
C VAL A 52 -0.19 1.74 12.02
N THR A 53 -0.21 1.89 13.34
CA THR A 53 -0.39 0.73 14.24
C THR A 53 -1.85 0.27 14.24
N SER A 54 -2.12 -1.01 14.55
CA SER A 54 -3.50 -1.53 14.65
C SER A 54 -4.37 -0.75 15.66
N SER A 55 -3.78 -0.31 16.78
CA SER A 55 -4.49 0.54 17.75
C SER A 55 -4.82 1.93 17.18
N GLU A 56 -3.95 2.50 16.36
CA GLU A 56 -4.20 3.79 15.71
C GLU A 56 -5.26 3.63 14.61
N LEU A 57 -5.21 2.56 13.82
CA LEU A 57 -6.23 2.24 12.82
C LEU A 57 -7.62 2.13 13.45
N GLU A 58 -7.75 1.35 14.53
CA GLU A 58 -9.03 1.18 15.23
C GLU A 58 -9.52 2.48 15.86
N LYS A 59 -8.61 3.31 16.37
CA LYS A 59 -8.95 4.64 16.88
C LYS A 59 -9.46 5.53 15.76
N SER A 60 -8.73 5.62 14.65
CA SER A 60 -9.10 6.42 13.47
C SER A 60 -10.44 5.97 12.90
N LYS A 61 -10.72 4.66 12.82
CA LYS A 61 -12.03 4.14 12.41
C LYS A 61 -13.18 4.56 13.33
N ARG A 62 -12.94 4.63 14.65
CA ARG A 62 -13.95 5.15 15.59
C ARG A 62 -14.16 6.65 15.41
N GLU A 63 -13.07 7.40 15.32
CA GLU A 63 -13.10 8.84 15.12
C GLU A 63 -13.82 9.22 13.81
N MET A 64 -13.51 8.53 12.71
CA MET A 64 -14.18 8.67 11.42
C MET A 64 -15.69 8.50 11.54
N ARG A 65 -16.16 7.44 12.21
CA ARG A 65 -17.59 7.19 12.45
C ARG A 65 -18.25 8.31 13.27
N THR A 66 -17.58 8.79 14.31
CA THR A 66 -18.08 9.90 15.13
C THR A 66 -18.23 11.17 14.29
N ILE A 67 -17.20 11.54 13.52
CA ILE A 67 -17.22 12.74 12.66
C ILE A 67 -18.36 12.67 11.64
N MET A 68 -18.58 11.50 11.03
CA MET A 68 -19.70 11.30 10.09
C MET A 68 -21.06 11.56 10.76
N VAL A 69 -21.27 11.00 11.96
CA VAL A 69 -22.52 11.20 12.71
C VAL A 69 -22.71 12.66 13.12
N GLU A 70 -21.65 13.34 13.56
CA GLU A 70 -21.70 14.77 13.92
C GLU A 70 -22.06 15.64 12.71
N ARG A 71 -21.45 15.37 11.55
CA ARG A 71 -21.77 16.05 10.29
C ARG A 71 -23.24 15.86 9.92
N ASP A 72 -23.74 14.63 10.02
CA ASP A 72 -25.12 14.30 9.67
C ASP A 72 -26.12 14.97 10.64
N LEU A 73 -25.78 15.05 11.93
CA LEU A 73 -26.58 15.76 12.92
C LEU A 73 -26.65 17.26 12.62
N LEU A 74 -25.53 17.90 12.29
CA LEU A 74 -25.50 19.31 11.90
C LEU A 74 -26.27 19.55 10.61
N SER A 75 -26.17 18.64 9.64
CA SER A 75 -26.91 18.74 8.37
C SER A 75 -28.42 18.62 8.60
N SER A 76 -28.83 17.73 9.50
CA SER A 76 -30.23 17.61 9.94
C SER A 76 -30.68 18.85 10.71
N ALA A 77 -29.81 19.43 11.54
CA ALA A 77 -30.11 20.66 12.27
C ALA A 77 -30.35 21.84 11.32
N LEU A 78 -29.60 21.95 10.22
CA LEU A 78 -29.86 22.96 9.18
C LEU A 78 -31.28 22.85 8.62
N MET A 79 -31.75 21.64 8.31
CA MET A 79 -33.13 21.44 7.83
C MET A 79 -34.17 21.89 8.85
N LYS A 80 -33.96 21.56 10.14
CA LYS A 80 -34.84 21.97 11.24
C LYS A 80 -34.90 23.50 11.43
N LEU A 81 -33.85 24.24 11.06
CA LEU A 81 -33.88 25.70 11.11
C LEU A 81 -34.87 26.29 10.09
N TYR A 82 -34.94 25.71 8.88
CA TYR A 82 -35.93 26.13 7.89
C TYR A 82 -37.36 25.78 8.32
N GLU A 83 -37.55 24.62 8.95
CA GLU A 83 -38.84 24.25 9.54
C GLU A 83 -39.26 25.25 10.63
N ALA A 84 -38.34 25.60 11.53
CA ALA A 84 -38.62 26.54 12.61
C ALA A 84 -38.94 27.97 12.12
N GLU A 85 -38.31 28.42 11.03
CA GLU A 85 -38.65 29.69 10.36
C GLU A 85 -40.06 29.63 9.74
N ASN A 86 -40.39 28.54 9.03
CA ASN A 86 -41.70 28.35 8.43
C ASN A 86 -42.83 28.31 9.48
N GLU A 87 -42.55 27.77 10.66
CA GLU A 87 -43.45 27.76 11.82
C GLU A 87 -43.47 29.10 12.58
N GLY A 88 -42.63 30.08 12.19
CA GLY A 88 -42.53 31.38 12.84
C GLY A 88 -41.86 31.36 14.22
N ARG A 89 -41.17 30.28 14.59
CA ARG A 89 -40.45 30.17 15.88
C ARG A 89 -39.15 30.98 15.93
N ILE A 90 -38.55 31.22 14.76
CA ILE A 90 -37.34 32.04 14.59
C ILE A 90 -37.51 32.98 13.39
N THR A 91 -36.76 34.08 13.39
CA THR A 91 -36.70 34.97 12.21
C THR A 91 -35.73 34.42 11.16
N ARG A 92 -35.82 34.99 9.95
CA ARG A 92 -34.92 34.68 8.85
C ARG A 92 -33.46 35.01 9.19
N GLU A 93 -33.22 36.13 9.86
CA GLU A 93 -31.88 36.58 10.26
C GLU A 93 -31.27 35.63 11.31
N GLU A 94 -32.08 35.15 12.25
CA GLU A 94 -31.68 34.15 13.25
C GLU A 94 -31.30 32.84 12.56
N ARG A 95 -32.13 32.37 11.63
CA ARG A 95 -31.85 31.18 10.81
C ARG A 95 -30.54 31.33 10.05
N GLU A 96 -30.31 32.44 9.36
CA GLU A 96 -29.10 32.70 8.58
C GLU A 96 -27.84 32.71 9.46
N THR A 97 -27.92 33.37 10.62
CA THR A 97 -26.82 33.42 11.59
C THR A 97 -26.45 32.02 12.09
N ILE A 98 -27.44 31.20 12.48
CA ILE A 98 -27.21 29.83 12.95
C ILE A 98 -26.70 28.94 11.81
N SER A 99 -27.30 29.08 10.61
CA SER A 99 -26.93 28.28 9.43
C SER A 99 -25.49 28.51 9.01
N LYS A 100 -25.02 29.76 9.07
CA LYS A 100 -23.61 30.09 8.78
C LYS A 100 -22.66 29.35 9.72
N ARG A 101 -22.93 29.40 11.03
CA ARG A 101 -22.12 28.71 12.04
C ARG A 101 -22.11 27.20 11.83
N TYR A 102 -23.25 26.58 11.57
CA TYR A 102 -23.31 25.13 11.32
C TYR A 102 -22.62 24.74 10.00
N SER A 103 -22.74 25.58 8.97
CA SER A 103 -22.02 25.37 7.70
C SER A 103 -20.51 25.43 7.88
N GLU A 104 -20.00 26.34 8.70
CA GLU A 104 -18.58 26.42 9.07
C GLU A 104 -18.14 25.16 9.83
N GLN A 105 -18.92 24.72 10.82
CA GLN A 105 -18.63 23.47 11.55
C GLN A 105 -18.62 22.23 10.64
N ILE A 106 -19.55 22.13 9.68
CA ILE A 106 -19.57 21.05 8.69
C ILE A 106 -18.28 21.06 7.85
N LYS A 107 -17.81 22.23 7.41
CA LYS A 107 -16.55 22.35 6.65
C LYS A 107 -15.35 21.89 7.48
N ASP A 108 -15.29 22.27 8.74
CA ASP A 108 -14.21 21.85 9.65
C ASP A 108 -14.23 20.33 9.87
N LEU A 109 -15.42 19.74 10.07
CA LEU A 109 -15.59 18.29 10.18
C LEU A 109 -15.20 17.57 8.89
N GLN A 110 -15.54 18.12 7.72
CA GLN A 110 -15.14 17.55 6.42
C GLN A 110 -13.62 17.57 6.23
N SER A 111 -12.94 18.63 6.68
CA SER A 111 -11.47 18.68 6.64
C SER A 111 -10.86 17.59 7.53
N LYS A 112 -11.34 17.47 8.78
CA LYS A 112 -10.87 16.43 9.70
C LYS A 112 -11.17 15.03 9.20
N LEU A 113 -12.33 14.84 8.55
CA LEU A 113 -12.73 13.56 7.98
C LEU A 113 -11.72 13.08 6.94
N LYS A 114 -11.26 13.97 6.05
CA LYS A 114 -10.25 13.64 5.03
C LYS A 114 -8.93 13.19 5.65
N ASP A 115 -8.49 13.87 6.71
CA ASP A 115 -7.24 13.52 7.40
C ASP A 115 -7.33 12.13 8.07
N VAL A 116 -8.46 11.83 8.71
CA VAL A 116 -8.70 10.54 9.36
C VAL A 116 -8.89 9.42 8.34
N GLU A 117 -9.61 9.69 7.24
CA GLU A 117 -9.81 8.76 6.14
C GLU A 117 -8.49 8.31 5.53
N LEU A 118 -7.55 9.24 5.32
CA LEU A 118 -6.20 8.92 4.83
C LEU A 118 -5.46 7.96 5.78
N ILE A 119 -5.57 8.16 7.09
CA ILE A 119 -4.94 7.26 8.08
C ILE A 119 -5.56 5.86 8.00
N VAL A 120 -6.88 5.78 7.85
CA VAL A 120 -7.59 4.50 7.71
C VAL A 120 -7.17 3.79 6.43
N GLU A 121 -7.15 4.51 5.31
CA GLU A 121 -6.73 3.97 4.01
C GLU A 121 -5.31 3.40 4.07
N VAL A 122 -4.35 4.17 4.61
CA VAL A 122 -2.97 3.71 4.75
C VAL A 122 -2.90 2.45 5.63
N GLY A 123 -3.57 2.45 6.78
CA GLY A 123 -3.55 1.29 7.68
C GLY A 123 -4.19 0.04 7.07
N GLU A 124 -5.25 0.19 6.26
CA GLU A 124 -5.88 -0.92 5.54
C GLU A 124 -4.99 -1.46 4.42
N LEU A 125 -4.35 -0.58 3.65
CA LEU A 125 -3.39 -0.98 2.62
C LEU A 125 -2.17 -1.70 3.20
N GLU A 126 -1.65 -1.23 4.33
CA GLU A 126 -0.57 -1.91 5.05
C GLU A 126 -1.00 -3.28 5.59
N GLY A 127 -2.23 -3.39 6.10
CA GLY A 127 -2.83 -4.66 6.51
C GLY A 127 -2.90 -5.65 5.36
N LEU A 128 -3.51 -5.25 4.24
CA LEU A 128 -3.63 -6.07 3.04
C LEU A 128 -2.26 -6.51 2.49
N ARG A 129 -1.26 -5.61 2.51
CA ARG A 129 0.11 -5.95 2.13
C ARG A 129 0.67 -7.06 3.02
N ASN A 130 0.52 -6.94 4.33
CA ASN A 130 1.05 -7.92 5.29
C ASN A 130 0.37 -9.28 5.14
N ASP A 131 -0.95 -9.29 4.97
CA ASP A 131 -1.73 -10.51 4.72
C ASP A 131 -1.24 -11.21 3.45
N LEU A 132 -1.02 -10.45 2.38
CA LEU A 132 -0.52 -11.00 1.11
C LEU A 132 0.89 -11.59 1.26
N VAL A 133 1.80 -10.90 1.96
CA VAL A 133 3.14 -11.41 2.25
C VAL A 133 3.07 -12.72 3.02
N SER A 134 2.26 -12.77 4.08
CA SER A 134 2.08 -13.99 4.89
C SER A 134 1.55 -15.17 4.06
N LEU A 135 0.58 -14.92 3.17
CA LEU A 135 0.04 -15.94 2.26
C LEU A 135 1.10 -16.47 1.29
N PHE A 136 1.93 -15.58 0.74
CA PHE A 136 3.02 -16.00 -0.15
C PHE A 136 4.10 -16.78 0.59
N GLU A 137 4.50 -16.34 1.78
CA GLU A 137 5.47 -17.05 2.61
C GLU A 137 4.99 -18.47 2.94
N GLY A 138 3.72 -18.62 3.35
CA GLY A 138 3.13 -19.94 3.60
C GLY A 138 3.08 -20.82 2.35
N LYS A 139 2.79 -20.26 1.18
CA LYS A 139 2.83 -21.00 -0.09
C LYS A 139 4.25 -21.41 -0.49
N ILE A 140 5.24 -20.53 -0.31
CA ILE A 140 6.65 -20.83 -0.58
C ILE A 140 7.11 -21.98 0.32
N GLN A 141 6.84 -21.92 1.62
CA GLN A 141 7.18 -23.00 2.55
C GLN A 141 6.52 -24.34 2.18
N ASN A 142 5.27 -24.31 1.72
CA ASN A 142 4.59 -25.52 1.23
C ASN A 142 5.29 -26.10 -0.01
N ILE A 143 5.66 -25.24 -0.97
CA ILE A 143 6.38 -25.66 -2.18
C ILE A 143 7.75 -26.23 -1.82
N GLU A 144 8.50 -25.58 -0.94
CA GLU A 144 9.80 -26.04 -0.46
C GLU A 144 9.68 -27.40 0.23
N GLY A 145 8.69 -27.59 1.10
CA GLY A 145 8.43 -28.88 1.75
C GLY A 145 8.13 -30.00 0.75
N ARG A 146 7.33 -29.69 -0.30
CA ARG A 146 7.05 -30.65 -1.39
C ARG A 146 8.29 -30.94 -2.23
N LEU A 147 9.13 -29.94 -2.47
CA LEU A 147 10.37 -30.07 -3.22
C LEU A 147 11.37 -30.95 -2.47
N GLU A 148 11.55 -30.75 -1.17
CA GLU A 148 12.43 -31.59 -0.35
C GLU A 148 11.93 -33.03 -0.27
N ALA A 149 10.62 -33.25 -0.10
CA ALA A 149 10.05 -34.60 -0.18
C ALA A 149 10.28 -35.27 -1.55
N ALA A 150 10.20 -34.51 -2.65
CA ALA A 150 10.49 -35.02 -3.98
C ALA A 150 11.99 -35.35 -4.16
N LYS A 151 12.90 -34.51 -3.67
CA LYS A 151 14.35 -34.76 -3.69
C LYS A 151 14.73 -35.99 -2.89
N GLN A 152 14.14 -36.20 -1.71
CA GLN A 152 14.37 -37.41 -0.91
C GLN A 152 13.95 -38.67 -1.68
N ARG A 153 12.76 -38.64 -2.31
CA ARG A 153 12.30 -39.75 -3.16
C ARG A 153 13.22 -40.01 -4.34
N LEU A 154 13.74 -38.94 -4.97
CA LEU A 154 14.70 -39.04 -6.06
C LEU A 154 16.04 -39.64 -5.58
N GLY A 155 16.56 -39.19 -4.44
CA GLY A 155 17.79 -39.70 -3.82
C GLY A 155 17.69 -41.18 -3.42
N THR A 156 16.50 -41.65 -3.02
CA THR A 156 16.24 -43.07 -2.77
C THR A 156 15.98 -43.91 -4.02
N ALA A 157 15.67 -43.26 -5.16
CA ALA A 157 15.34 -43.93 -6.42
C ALA A 157 16.53 -44.06 -7.38
N VAL A 158 17.70 -43.51 -7.05
CA VAL A 158 18.94 -43.70 -7.80
C VAL A 158 19.77 -44.77 -7.08
N PRO A 159 19.87 -46.01 -7.60
CA PRO A 159 20.86 -46.96 -7.13
C PRO A 159 22.25 -46.39 -7.37
N GLU A 160 23.12 -46.57 -6.39
CA GLU A 160 24.55 -46.31 -6.43
C GLU A 160 25.21 -47.00 -7.66
N MET A 161 25.20 -46.33 -8.81
CA MET A 161 25.86 -46.81 -10.03
C MET A 161 26.97 -45.85 -10.50
N VAL A 162 27.58 -45.05 -9.63
CA VAL A 162 28.91 -44.47 -9.92
C VAL A 162 29.69 -44.23 -8.62
N ARG A 163 30.13 -45.29 -7.92
CA ARG A 163 31.12 -45.12 -6.82
C ARG A 163 32.18 -46.22 -6.68
N LYS A 164 32.49 -46.90 -7.78
CA LYS A 164 33.79 -47.53 -8.05
C LYS A 164 34.02 -47.24 -9.52
N GLU A 165 34.93 -46.37 -9.89
CA GLU A 165 36.34 -46.70 -10.02
C GLU A 165 37.21 -45.47 -9.77
N ALA A 166 38.23 -45.64 -8.92
CA ALA A 166 39.37 -44.76 -8.84
C ALA A 166 40.61 -45.57 -9.23
N SER A 167 41.24 -45.26 -10.38
CA SER A 167 42.70 -45.36 -10.60
C SER A 167 43.11 -44.90 -12.01
N THR A 168 43.44 -43.60 -12.15
CA THR A 168 44.61 -42.95 -12.84
C THR A 168 45.12 -43.39 -14.24
N PRO A 169 45.95 -42.57 -14.98
CA PRO A 169 46.07 -41.10 -15.10
C PRO A 169 46.30 -40.55 -16.56
N LYS A 170 46.11 -39.23 -16.73
CA LYS A 170 46.83 -38.25 -17.60
C LYS A 170 47.02 -38.52 -19.12
N ALA A 171 46.40 -37.70 -19.99
CA ALA A 171 47.06 -36.87 -21.04
C ALA A 171 46.05 -36.17 -21.98
N GLU A 172 46.13 -34.84 -22.01
CA GLU A 172 45.99 -33.89 -23.14
C GLU A 172 45.20 -34.28 -24.41
N ARG A 173 44.20 -33.45 -24.78
CA ARG A 173 44.31 -32.53 -25.93
C ARG A 173 43.09 -31.61 -26.03
N ALA A 174 43.38 -30.32 -26.16
CA ALA A 174 42.46 -29.31 -26.62
C ALA A 174 42.14 -29.52 -28.11
N THR A 175 40.90 -29.26 -28.51
CA THR A 175 40.51 -28.39 -29.65
C THR A 175 38.99 -28.32 -29.78
N ASP A 176 38.51 -27.18 -30.29
CA ASP A 176 37.23 -26.98 -30.97
C ASP A 176 36.00 -26.59 -30.13
N LEU A 177 36.10 -25.38 -29.56
CA LEU A 177 35.00 -24.42 -29.63
C LEU A 177 34.91 -23.90 -31.08
N GLU A 178 33.71 -24.01 -31.69
CA GLU A 178 33.18 -23.33 -32.89
C GLU A 178 32.76 -24.23 -34.08
N LYS A 179 31.56 -24.80 -33.94
CA LYS A 179 30.58 -24.92 -35.04
C LYS A 179 29.18 -24.92 -34.42
N VAL A 180 28.61 -23.74 -34.21
CA VAL A 180 27.57 -23.17 -35.09
C VAL A 180 26.40 -24.13 -35.33
N VAL A 181 25.39 -23.98 -34.49
CA VAL A 181 23.98 -23.71 -34.87
C VAL A 181 23.44 -24.47 -36.09
N GLU A 182 22.72 -25.56 -35.84
CA GLU A 182 21.55 -26.10 -36.58
C GLU A 182 21.29 -27.52 -36.03
N ARG A 183 20.19 -27.92 -35.39
CA ARG A 183 18.77 -27.63 -35.59
C ARG A 183 18.04 -27.82 -34.26
N ARG A 184 17.35 -26.78 -33.77
CA ARG A 184 16.23 -26.97 -32.83
C ARG A 184 15.05 -27.54 -33.64
N ALA A 185 14.74 -28.81 -33.48
CA ALA A 185 13.48 -29.37 -33.96
C ALA A 185 12.43 -29.31 -32.84
N LYS A 186 11.39 -28.53 -33.10
CA LYS A 186 10.07 -28.35 -32.46
C LYS A 186 9.80 -29.04 -31.10
N PRO A 187 9.32 -28.31 -30.07
CA PRO A 187 8.59 -28.98 -28.99
C PRO A 187 7.27 -29.51 -29.57
N GLU A 188 7.09 -30.82 -29.53
CA GLU A 188 5.75 -31.41 -29.62
C GLU A 188 4.90 -30.83 -28.50
N MET A 189 3.72 -30.29 -28.83
CA MET A 189 2.82 -29.72 -27.84
C MET A 189 2.56 -30.75 -26.76
N SER A 190 2.92 -30.41 -25.52
CA SER A 190 2.63 -31.23 -24.35
C SER A 190 1.13 -31.49 -24.29
N GLU A 191 0.71 -32.67 -23.80
CA GLU A 191 -0.71 -33.00 -23.59
C GLU A 191 -1.46 -31.90 -22.81
N ALA A 192 -0.76 -31.15 -21.97
CA ALA A 192 -1.29 -29.99 -21.25
C ALA A 192 -1.59 -28.77 -22.14
N GLU A 193 -0.90 -28.60 -23.27
CA GLU A 193 -1.15 -27.54 -24.26
C GLU A 193 -2.31 -27.90 -25.18
N LYS A 194 -2.46 -29.18 -25.55
CA LYS A 194 -3.64 -29.66 -26.29
C LYS A 194 -4.92 -29.42 -25.50
N LYS A 195 -4.93 -29.79 -24.21
CA LYS A 195 -6.06 -29.53 -23.31
C LYS A 195 -6.37 -28.05 -23.14
N ARG A 196 -5.34 -27.19 -23.07
CA ARG A 196 -5.54 -25.73 -23.01
C ARG A 196 -6.14 -25.18 -24.29
N LYS A 197 -5.73 -25.71 -25.44
CA LYS A 197 -6.28 -25.31 -26.73
C LYS A 197 -7.74 -25.75 -26.88
N GLU A 198 -8.07 -26.97 -26.48
CA GLU A 198 -9.44 -27.49 -26.48
C GLU A 198 -10.37 -26.64 -25.61
N ILE A 199 -9.96 -26.32 -24.37
CA ILE A 199 -10.73 -25.43 -23.48
C ILE A 199 -10.89 -24.03 -24.10
N MET A 200 -9.85 -23.52 -24.76
CA MET A 200 -9.89 -22.19 -25.39
C MET A 200 -10.82 -22.16 -26.60
N ASP A 201 -10.86 -23.24 -27.39
CA ASP A 201 -11.77 -23.39 -28.52
C ASP A 201 -13.23 -23.53 -28.06
N ASP A 202 -13.49 -24.26 -26.96
CA ASP A 202 -14.81 -24.38 -26.34
C ASP A 202 -15.34 -23.02 -25.84
N VAL A 203 -14.49 -22.26 -25.13
CA VAL A 203 -14.84 -20.91 -24.64
C VAL A 203 -15.14 -19.95 -25.79
N MET A 204 -14.33 -19.99 -26.85
CA MET A 204 -14.57 -19.17 -28.05
C MET A 204 -15.87 -19.55 -28.76
N GLY A 205 -16.21 -20.85 -28.80
CA GLY A 205 -17.48 -21.34 -29.34
C GLY A 205 -18.68 -20.88 -28.53
N GLU A 206 -18.60 -20.93 -27.20
CA GLU A 206 -19.66 -20.42 -26.31
C GLU A 206 -19.86 -18.92 -26.44
N LEU A 207 -18.77 -18.15 -26.56
CA LEU A 207 -18.84 -16.69 -26.78
C LEU A 207 -19.50 -16.35 -28.11
N ALA A 208 -19.16 -17.05 -29.20
CA ALA A 208 -19.80 -16.86 -30.50
C ALA A 208 -21.30 -17.23 -30.49
N ARG A 209 -21.68 -18.23 -29.67
CA ARG A 209 -23.08 -18.63 -29.49
C ARG A 209 -23.87 -17.62 -28.65
N LEU A 210 -23.24 -17.02 -27.64
CA LEU A 210 -23.82 -15.93 -26.85
C LEU A 210 -23.99 -14.64 -27.68
N GLU A 211 -23.04 -14.33 -28.56
CA GLU A 211 -23.16 -13.22 -29.52
C GLU A 211 -24.39 -13.40 -30.42
N GLN A 212 -24.65 -14.62 -30.90
CA GLN A 212 -25.85 -14.90 -31.70
C GLN A 212 -27.16 -14.76 -30.90
N LEU A 213 -27.15 -14.98 -29.58
CA LEU A 213 -28.32 -14.79 -28.72
C LEU A 213 -28.62 -13.30 -28.41
N ASP A 214 -27.60 -12.44 -28.40
CA ASP A 214 -27.79 -10.99 -28.23
C ASP A 214 -28.22 -10.28 -29.52
N VAL A 215 -27.97 -10.87 -30.70
CA VAL A 215 -28.40 -10.29 -32.00
C VAL A 215 -29.88 -10.62 -32.31
N ASP A 216 -30.40 -11.77 -31.86
CA ASP A 216 -31.79 -12.18 -32.10
C ASP A 216 -32.82 -11.51 -31.17
N LYS A 217 -32.37 -10.78 -30.14
CA LYS A 217 -33.22 -9.94 -29.27
C LYS A 217 -33.19 -8.47 -29.70
N LYS A 218 -33.49 -8.19 -30.97
CA LYS A 218 -33.99 -6.87 -31.37
C LYS A 218 -35.43 -6.68 -30.85
N PRO A 219 -35.79 -5.50 -30.34
CA PRO A 219 -37.11 -5.24 -29.79
C PRO A 219 -38.16 -5.41 -30.89
N GLN A 220 -39.19 -6.22 -30.64
CA GLN A 220 -40.43 -6.08 -31.38
C GLN A 220 -41.04 -4.75 -30.96
N GLU A 221 -40.94 -3.75 -31.83
CA GLU A 221 -41.89 -2.65 -31.88
C GLU A 221 -43.28 -3.25 -32.09
N ILE A 222 -44.18 -3.02 -31.13
CA ILE A 222 -45.54 -2.43 -31.23
C ILE A 222 -46.05 -2.23 -29.80
#